data_AF-A0A4Y8SKB4-F1
#
_entry.id   AF-A0A4Y8SKB4-F1
#
_cell.length_a   1.000
_cell.length_b   1.000
_cell.length_c   1.000
_cell.angle_alpha   90.00
_cell.angle_beta   90.00
_cell.angle_gamma   90.00
#
_symmetry.space_group_name_H-M   'P 1'
#
loop_
_entity.id
_entity.type
_entity.pdbx_description
1 polymer ?
#
loop_
_entity_poly.entity_id
_entity_poly.type
_entity_poly.pdbx_seq_one_letter_code
_entity_poly.pdbx_strand_id
1 'polypeptide(L)'
;MINLNELIYNSGDSTIEGYSYSAGILTLDLNAAEFENKIRVKIHTDMLSFNGYYLNNKIDLYKICRIEIQPLTMVLNTENGIYIPAKTFEAIMKETRLHYNLAYGKKASEFKYLFSLTGYDRIVNCLLSDLSSITIIEIF
;
A
#
# COMPACT_ATOMS: atom_id res chain seq x y z
N MET A 1 10.79 0.72 19.25
CA MET A 1 9.39 0.83 18.78
C MET A 1 9.37 1.74 17.58
N ILE A 2 9.47 1.11 16.40
CA ILE A 2 9.52 1.79 15.11
C ILE A 2 8.16 2.43 14.82
N ASN A 3 8.16 3.71 14.45
CA ASN A 3 6.94 4.40 14.05
C ASN A 3 6.73 4.37 12.53
N LEU A 4 5.53 4.74 12.06
CA LEU A 4 5.17 4.65 10.64
C LEU A 4 6.05 5.52 9.73
N ASN A 5 6.39 6.75 10.13
CA ASN A 5 7.20 7.64 9.31
C ASN A 5 8.63 7.11 9.17
N GLU A 6 9.18 6.59 10.27
CA GLU A 6 10.50 5.94 10.30
C GLU A 6 10.52 4.70 9.40
N LEU A 7 9.48 3.85 9.47
CA LEU A 7 9.36 2.69 8.60
C LEU A 7 9.27 3.09 7.12
N ILE A 8 8.44 4.09 6.78
CA ILE A 8 8.33 4.57 5.38
C ILE A 8 9.68 5.08 4.88
N TYR A 9 10.36 5.92 5.67
CA TYR A 9 11.63 6.53 5.29
C TYR A 9 12.74 5.49 5.05
N ASN A 10 12.80 4.44 5.88
CA ASN A 10 13.82 3.39 5.79
C ASN A 10 13.36 2.16 4.99
N SER A 11 12.22 2.22 4.30
CA SER A 11 11.72 1.05 3.55
C SER A 11 12.33 0.89 2.15
N GLY A 12 13.25 1.77 1.74
CA GLY A 12 13.70 1.90 0.33
C GLY A 12 14.13 0.59 -0.33
N ASP A 13 14.87 -0.23 0.40
CA ASP A 13 15.42 -1.50 -0.05
C ASP A 13 14.90 -2.70 0.78
N SER A 14 13.71 -2.56 1.36
CA SER A 14 13.08 -3.64 2.14
C SER A 14 12.72 -4.82 1.24
N THR A 15 12.72 -6.02 1.82
CA THR A 15 12.26 -7.23 1.13
C THR A 15 11.00 -7.75 1.79
N ILE A 16 9.97 -8.06 0.99
CA ILE A 16 8.80 -8.80 1.47
C ILE A 16 9.11 -10.29 1.59
N GLU A 17 9.03 -10.83 2.80
CA GLU A 17 9.28 -12.24 3.09
C GLU A 17 7.98 -13.05 3.22
N GLY A 18 6.90 -12.40 3.61
CA GLY A 18 5.60 -13.03 3.79
C GLY A 18 4.44 -12.06 3.68
N TYR A 19 3.29 -12.57 3.28
CA TYR A 19 2.03 -11.84 3.31
C TYR A 19 0.86 -12.78 3.59
N SER A 20 -0.19 -12.23 4.20
CA SER A 20 -1.47 -12.90 4.31
C SER A 20 -2.60 -11.89 4.40
N TYR A 21 -3.80 -12.31 4.02
CA TYR A 21 -5.00 -11.52 4.22
C TYR A 21 -6.10 -12.43 4.79
N SER A 22 -6.59 -12.08 5.97
CA SER A 22 -7.65 -12.84 6.64
C SER A 22 -8.45 -11.92 7.55
N ALA A 23 -9.77 -12.08 7.57
CA ALA A 23 -10.68 -11.35 8.46
C ALA A 23 -10.49 -9.82 8.43
N GLY A 24 -10.33 -9.22 7.24
CA GLY A 24 -10.17 -7.77 7.09
C GLY A 24 -8.79 -7.23 7.47
N ILE A 25 -7.81 -8.10 7.73
CA ILE A 25 -6.45 -7.72 8.12
C ILE A 25 -5.45 -8.23 7.10
N LEU A 26 -4.80 -7.29 6.42
CA LEU A 26 -3.60 -7.53 5.64
C LEU A 26 -2.40 -7.58 6.58
N THR A 27 -1.61 -8.65 6.53
CA THR A 27 -0.34 -8.77 7.25
C THR A 27 0.78 -8.86 6.23
N LEU A 28 1.81 -8.02 6.39
CA LEU A 28 3.03 -8.01 5.59
C LEU A 28 4.22 -8.21 6.52
N ASP A 29 5.08 -9.16 6.20
CA ASP A 29 6.35 -9.38 6.90
C ASP A 29 7.48 -8.85 6.02
N LEU A 30 8.13 -7.81 6.51
CA LEU A 30 9.19 -7.07 5.82
C LEU A 30 10.52 -7.28 6.53
N ASN A 31 11.57 -7.39 5.74
CA ASN A 31 12.95 -7.33 6.19
C ASN A 31 13.57 -6.04 5.64
N ALA A 32 13.83 -5.07 6.51
CA ALA A 32 14.51 -3.83 6.15
C ALA A 32 15.89 -3.84 6.82
N ALA A 33 16.95 -3.68 6.04
CA ALA A 33 18.33 -3.80 6.53
C ALA A 33 18.69 -2.75 7.60
N GLU A 34 17.94 -1.65 7.62
CA GLU A 34 18.04 -0.55 8.57
C GLU A 34 17.53 -0.90 9.98
N PHE A 35 16.79 -2.01 10.12
CA PHE A 35 16.29 -2.49 11.41
C PHE A 35 16.92 -3.83 11.78
N GLU A 36 17.25 -4.00 13.06
CA GLU A 36 17.80 -5.27 13.57
C GLU A 36 16.76 -6.41 13.54
N ASN A 37 15.48 -6.06 13.70
CA ASN A 37 14.36 -6.98 13.76
C ASN A 37 13.58 -6.97 12.45
N LYS A 38 12.95 -8.10 12.11
CA LYS A 38 11.94 -8.12 11.05
C LYS A 38 10.74 -7.27 11.46
N ILE A 39 10.06 -6.69 10.48
CA ILE A 39 8.93 -5.79 10.72
C ILE A 39 7.65 -6.41 10.18
N ARG A 40 6.68 -6.61 11.06
CA ARG A 40 5.33 -7.01 10.69
C ARG A 40 4.42 -5.80 10.65
N VAL A 41 3.90 -5.50 9.46
CA VAL A 41 2.90 -4.47 9.22
C VAL A 41 1.52 -5.12 9.14
N LYS A 42 0.59 -4.71 9.99
CA LYS A 42 -0.81 -5.13 9.94
C LYS A 42 -1.68 -3.95 9.54
N ILE A 43 -2.54 -4.15 8.56
CA ILE A 43 -3.40 -3.11 8.00
C ILE A 43 -4.85 -3.60 8.01
N HIS A 44 -5.72 -2.85 8.69
CA HIS A 44 -7.17 -3.13 8.69
C HIS A 44 -7.80 -2.50 7.45
N THR A 45 -8.27 -3.34 6.52
CA THR A 45 -8.84 -2.91 5.25
C THR A 45 -9.62 -4.04 4.58
N ASP A 46 -10.74 -3.69 3.94
CA ASP A 46 -11.52 -4.61 3.10
C ASP A 46 -11.29 -4.38 1.60
N MET A 47 -10.46 -3.38 1.25
CA MET A 47 -10.28 -2.90 -0.12
C MET A 47 -8.80 -2.99 -0.49
N LEU A 48 -8.43 -4.05 -1.19
CA LEU A 48 -7.05 -4.34 -1.53
C LEU A 48 -6.90 -4.93 -2.93
N SER A 49 -5.70 -4.81 -3.47
CA SER A 49 -5.26 -5.42 -4.73
C SER A 49 -3.87 -6.02 -4.53
N PHE A 50 -3.65 -7.20 -5.10
CA PHE A 50 -2.36 -7.88 -5.12
C PHE A 50 -1.91 -8.09 -6.55
N ASN A 51 -0.63 -7.83 -6.81
CA ASN A 51 0.02 -8.33 -8.00
C ASN A 51 0.66 -9.69 -7.72
N GLY A 52 -0.14 -10.75 -7.90
CA GLY A 52 0.27 -12.13 -7.62
C GLY A 52 1.46 -12.62 -8.46
N TYR A 53 1.74 -12.00 -9.61
CA TYR A 53 2.91 -12.35 -10.42
C TYR A 53 4.21 -12.11 -9.65
N TYR A 54 4.36 -10.95 -9.02
CA TYR A 54 5.58 -10.60 -8.27
C TYR A 54 5.64 -11.35 -6.94
N LEU A 55 4.52 -11.44 -6.22
CA LEU A 55 4.46 -12.12 -4.92
C LEU A 55 4.78 -13.61 -4.98
N ASN A 56 4.39 -14.29 -6.07
CA ASN A 56 4.61 -15.73 -6.24
C ASN A 56 5.93 -16.05 -6.96
N ASN A 57 6.69 -15.03 -7.35
CA ASN A 57 7.94 -15.24 -8.06
C ASN A 57 9.08 -15.64 -7.11
N LYS A 58 10.00 -16.46 -7.60
CA LYS A 58 11.17 -16.91 -6.85
C LYS A 58 12.37 -15.98 -7.01
N ILE A 59 12.34 -15.04 -7.95
CA ILE A 59 13.41 -14.07 -8.18
C ILE A 59 13.37 -13.02 -7.07
N ASP A 60 14.45 -12.92 -6.28
CA ASP A 60 14.50 -12.04 -5.11
C ASP A 60 14.37 -10.54 -5.45
N LEU A 61 14.81 -10.13 -6.65
CA LEU A 61 14.63 -8.75 -7.13
C LEU A 61 13.15 -8.31 -7.13
N TYR A 62 12.20 -9.23 -7.35
CA TYR A 62 10.77 -8.91 -7.35
C TYR A 62 10.17 -8.77 -5.95
N LYS A 63 10.92 -9.13 -4.92
CA LYS A 63 10.52 -8.97 -3.51
C LYS A 63 11.07 -7.69 -2.89
N ILE A 64 12.03 -7.02 -3.55
CA ILE A 64 12.53 -5.71 -3.11
C ILE A 64 11.41 -4.69 -3.31
N CYS A 65 11.12 -3.93 -2.27
CA CYS A 65 9.99 -3.05 -2.18
C CYS A 65 10.17 -1.95 -1.13
N ARG A 66 9.37 -0.90 -1.25
CA ARG A 66 9.24 0.19 -0.31
C ARG A 66 7.78 0.47 -0.01
N ILE A 67 7.52 1.11 1.12
CA ILE A 67 6.19 1.57 1.50
C ILE A 67 5.95 2.96 0.95
N GLU A 68 4.79 3.16 0.32
CA GLU A 68 4.27 4.46 -0.07
C GLU A 68 2.87 4.64 0.51
N ILE A 69 2.59 5.82 1.06
CA ILE A 69 1.24 6.20 1.48
C ILE A 69 0.87 7.51 0.79
N GLN A 70 -0.16 7.47 -0.05
CA GLN A 70 -0.60 8.62 -0.83
C GLN A 70 -1.95 9.13 -0.31
N PRO A 71 -2.05 10.40 0.13
CA PRO A 71 -3.33 11.06 0.34
C PRO A 71 -4.12 11.12 -0.98
N LEU A 72 -5.31 10.50 -1.01
CA LEU A 72 -6.11 10.34 -2.23
C LEU A 72 -6.69 11.67 -2.72
N THR A 73 -7.05 12.57 -1.81
CA THR A 73 -7.56 13.91 -2.16
C THR A 73 -6.53 14.79 -2.86
N MET A 74 -5.23 14.45 -2.80
CA MET A 74 -4.17 15.16 -3.52
C MET A 74 -3.96 14.66 -4.95
N VAL A 75 -4.47 13.47 -5.28
CA VAL A 75 -4.17 12.80 -6.57
C VAL A 75 -5.41 12.45 -7.38
N LEU A 76 -6.59 12.42 -6.76
CA LEU A 76 -7.85 12.13 -7.42
C LEU A 76 -8.80 13.32 -7.36
N ASN A 77 -9.61 13.44 -8.40
CA ASN A 77 -10.74 14.36 -8.42
C ASN A 77 -11.90 13.83 -7.57
N THR A 78 -12.71 14.73 -7.04
CA THR A 78 -13.95 14.38 -6.35
C THR A 78 -15.13 15.15 -6.91
N GLU A 79 -16.30 14.49 -6.94
CA GLU A 79 -17.58 15.09 -7.27
C GLU A 79 -18.60 14.65 -6.21
N ASN A 80 -19.27 15.61 -5.57
CA ASN A 80 -20.19 15.35 -4.44
C ASN A 80 -19.57 14.50 -3.31
N GLY A 81 -18.27 14.68 -3.05
CA GLY A 81 -17.52 13.93 -2.03
C GLY A 81 -17.15 12.49 -2.42
N ILE A 82 -17.35 12.10 -3.68
CA ILE A 82 -17.02 10.77 -4.22
C ILE A 82 -15.84 10.89 -5.19
N TYR A 83 -14.88 9.98 -5.12
CA TYR A 83 -13.77 9.94 -6.06
C TYR A 83 -14.24 9.54 -7.46
N ILE A 84 -13.81 10.31 -8.46
CA ILE A 84 -14.11 10.06 -9.87
C ILE A 84 -12.82 9.90 -10.68
N PRO A 85 -12.84 9.13 -11.77
CA PRO A 85 -11.71 9.05 -12.69
C PRO A 85 -11.39 10.42 -13.30
N ALA A 86 -10.15 10.60 -13.74
CA ALA A 86 -9.79 11.73 -14.57
C ALA A 86 -10.59 11.77 -15.88
N LYS A 87 -10.63 12.94 -16.53
CA LYS A 87 -11.43 13.17 -17.74
C LYS A 87 -10.77 12.68 -19.03
N THR A 88 -9.45 12.48 -19.03
CA THR A 88 -8.69 12.06 -20.22
C THR A 88 -8.22 10.62 -20.06
N PHE A 89 -8.21 9.88 -21.17
CA PHE A 89 -7.76 8.48 -21.18
C PHE A 89 -6.33 8.34 -20.63
N GLU A 90 -5.41 9.21 -21.03
CA GLU A 90 -4.03 9.20 -20.53
C GLU A 90 -3.96 9.32 -19.00
N ALA A 91 -4.72 10.26 -18.42
CA ALA A 91 -4.76 10.44 -16.98
C ALA A 91 -5.41 9.25 -16.27
N ILE A 92 -6.50 8.69 -16.82
CA ILE A 92 -7.12 7.46 -16.30
C ILE A 92 -6.12 6.30 -16.29
N MET A 93 -5.34 6.15 -17.37
CA MET A 93 -4.32 5.10 -17.46
C MET A 93 -3.21 5.32 -16.42
N LYS A 94 -2.82 6.57 -16.17
CA LYS A 94 -1.87 6.91 -15.10
C LYS A 94 -2.43 6.56 -13.72
N GLU A 95 -3.66 6.96 -13.42
CA GLU A 95 -4.35 6.64 -12.16
C GLU A 95 -4.49 5.13 -11.96
N THR A 96 -4.78 4.38 -13.03
CA THR A 96 -4.88 2.91 -13.01
C THR A 96 -3.53 2.24 -12.74
N ARG A 97 -2.45 2.69 -13.39
CA ARG A 97 -1.09 2.18 -13.12
C ARG A 97 -0.68 2.43 -11.66
N LEU A 98 -1.07 3.58 -11.12
CA LEU A 98 -0.84 3.94 -9.72
C LEU A 98 -1.86 3.32 -8.75
N HIS A 99 -2.78 2.50 -9.25
CA HIS A 99 -3.84 1.83 -8.50
C HIS A 99 -4.81 2.78 -7.78
N TYR A 100 -4.85 4.07 -8.13
CA TYR A 100 -5.81 5.03 -7.58
C TYR A 100 -7.26 4.69 -7.96
N ASN A 101 -7.44 3.94 -9.04
CA ASN A 101 -8.75 3.43 -9.47
C ASN A 101 -9.45 2.55 -8.42
N LEU A 102 -8.71 2.00 -7.43
CA LEU A 102 -9.31 1.33 -6.26
C LEU A 102 -10.31 2.23 -5.52
N ALA A 103 -10.07 3.55 -5.51
CA ALA A 103 -10.89 4.51 -4.80
C ALA A 103 -12.10 5.02 -5.60
N TYR A 104 -12.22 4.71 -6.91
CA TYR A 104 -13.34 5.22 -7.72
C TYR A 104 -14.70 4.79 -7.17
N GLY A 105 -15.63 5.75 -7.13
CA GLY A 105 -16.97 5.53 -6.57
C GLY A 105 -16.99 5.44 -5.04
N LYS A 106 -15.85 5.55 -4.36
CA LYS A 106 -15.78 5.61 -2.89
C LYS A 106 -15.89 7.05 -2.40
N LYS A 107 -16.42 7.23 -1.19
CA LYS A 107 -16.49 8.54 -0.55
C LYS A 107 -15.10 8.94 -0.01
N ALA A 108 -14.70 10.18 -0.31
CA ALA A 108 -13.45 10.76 0.17
C ALA A 108 -13.40 10.93 1.70
N SER A 109 -14.57 10.98 2.35
CA SER A 109 -14.66 10.99 3.82
C SER A 109 -14.36 9.64 4.47
N GLU A 110 -14.52 8.54 3.73
CA GLU A 110 -14.37 7.16 4.24
C GLU A 110 -12.98 6.59 3.94
N PHE A 111 -12.39 6.90 2.77
CA PHE A 111 -11.07 6.43 2.38
C PHE A 111 -10.17 7.61 2.04
N LYS A 112 -9.17 7.87 2.88
CA LYS A 112 -8.33 9.07 2.78
C LYS A 112 -6.98 8.80 2.13
N TYR A 113 -6.48 7.56 2.25
CA TYR A 113 -5.14 7.20 1.80
C TYR A 113 -5.16 5.92 0.97
N LEU A 114 -4.20 5.82 0.05
CA LEU A 114 -3.78 4.56 -0.56
C LEU A 114 -2.44 4.16 0.07
N PHE A 115 -2.40 2.99 0.70
CA PHE A 115 -1.15 2.32 1.02
C PHE A 115 -0.71 1.48 -0.16
N SER A 116 0.58 1.52 -0.47
CA SER A 116 1.20 0.69 -1.50
C SER A 116 2.52 0.12 -1.02
N LEU A 117 2.73 -1.15 -1.32
CA LEU A 117 4.05 -1.77 -1.32
C LEU A 117 4.55 -1.74 -2.77
N THR A 118 5.52 -0.87 -3.05
CA THR A 118 6.01 -0.57 -4.40
C THR A 118 7.43 -1.13 -4.57
N GLY A 119 7.66 -1.94 -5.58
CA GLY A 119 8.97 -2.47 -5.97
C GLY A 119 9.19 -2.31 -7.47
N TYR A 120 9.44 -3.42 -8.17
CA TYR A 120 9.46 -3.46 -9.63
C TYR A 120 8.13 -2.96 -10.26
N ASP A 121 7.03 -3.22 -9.54
CA ASP A 121 5.70 -2.65 -9.77
C ASP A 121 5.01 -2.46 -8.41
N ARG A 122 3.75 -2.04 -8.37
CA ARG A 122 2.96 -2.01 -7.13
C ARG A 122 2.49 -3.42 -6.78
N ILE A 123 3.09 -4.01 -5.75
CA ILE A 123 2.95 -5.41 -5.34
C ILE A 123 1.67 -5.60 -4.53
N VAL A 124 1.44 -4.71 -3.57
CA VAL A 124 0.26 -4.71 -2.70
C VAL A 124 -0.28 -3.29 -2.64
N ASN A 125 -1.59 -3.13 -2.77
CA ASN A 125 -2.25 -1.83 -2.64
C ASN A 125 -3.50 -1.99 -1.78
N CYS A 126 -3.79 -1.05 -0.88
CA CYS A 126 -5.05 -1.05 -0.15
C CYS A 126 -5.49 0.35 0.25
N LEU A 127 -6.81 0.54 0.36
CA LEU A 127 -7.37 1.80 0.81
C LEU A 127 -7.39 1.85 2.34
N LEU A 128 -7.08 3.02 2.89
CA LEU A 128 -7.12 3.30 4.31
C LEU A 128 -8.08 4.44 4.61
N SER A 129 -8.89 4.26 5.65
CA SER A 129 -9.69 5.34 6.23
C SER A 129 -8.83 6.33 7.02
N ASP A 130 -7.81 5.82 7.71
CA ASP A 130 -6.92 6.57 8.57
C ASP A 130 -5.57 5.85 8.72
N LEU A 131 -4.51 6.58 9.09
CA LEU A 131 -3.19 5.97 9.31
C LEU A 131 -3.17 5.08 10.57
N SER A 132 -4.09 5.30 11.51
CA SER A 132 -4.30 4.42 12.67
C SER A 132 -4.76 3.01 12.32
N SER A 133 -5.20 2.77 11.07
CA SER A 133 -5.48 1.42 10.57
C SER A 133 -4.22 0.56 10.40
N ILE A 134 -3.02 1.16 10.53
CA ILE A 134 -1.73 0.48 10.43
C ILE A 134 -1.16 0.23 11.83
N THR A 135 -0.79 -1.02 12.10
CA THR A 135 -0.04 -1.43 13.29
C THR A 135 1.31 -2.00 12.87
N ILE A 136 2.37 -1.58 13.55
CA ILE A 136 3.74 -2.02 13.30
C ILE A 136 4.23 -2.84 14.50
N ILE A 137 4.80 -4.01 14.22
CA ILE A 137 5.28 -4.95 15.24
C ILE A 137 6.70 -5.38 14.85
N GLU A 138 7.63 -5.31 15.80
CA GLU A 138 8.97 -5.86 15.66
C GLU A 138 8.93 -7.37 15.99
N ILE A 139 9.44 -8.21 15.09
CA ILE A 139 9.50 -9.67 15.24
C ILE A 139 10.96 -10.13 15.21
N PHE A 140 11.33 -10.91 16.23
CA PHE A 140 12.67 -11.51 16.40
C PHE A 140 12.82 -12.80 15.58
#